data_AF-A0AAV7YXI6-F1
#
_entry.id   AF-A0AAV7YXI6-F1
#
_cell.length_a   1.000
_cell.length_b   1.000
_cell.length_c   1.000
_cell.angle_alpha   90.00
_cell.angle_beta   90.00
_cell.angle_gamma   90.00
#
_symmetry.space_group_name_H-M   'P 1'
#
loop_
_entity.id
_entity.type
_entity.pdbx_description
1 polymer ?
#
loop_
_entity_poly.entity_id
_entity_poly.type
_entity_poly.pdbx_seq_one_letter_code
_entity_poly.pdbx_strand_id
1 'polypeptide(L)'
;MSYKKKKKTKKNKNQTKRNQKRNTTKNKKKNPKQDPLFKIQNEKLKNPKDNSLITLKSLWATMGEQWYVNSSSYWHNDMSADNHGMLGGLEYVSDVDLEGTEEYLSGIQWNSSQTRSLDCGAGIGRVTKVVLSKLFDKVDIQDVEQRFLDKAKENIDPEKLEQVFLLWFAKL
;
A
#
# COMPACT_ATOMS: atom_id res chain seq x y z
N MET A 1 -59.11 27.58 17.13
CA MET A 1 -60.23 26.99 16.37
C MET A 1 -59.69 26.10 15.26
N SER A 2 -60.23 24.90 15.15
CA SER A 2 -59.85 23.79 14.26
C SER A 2 -59.99 24.10 12.76
N TYR A 3 -59.11 23.57 11.89
CA TYR A 3 -59.44 22.45 10.98
C TYR A 3 -58.30 22.06 10.00
N LYS A 4 -58.14 20.74 9.83
CA LYS A 4 -57.18 20.01 8.98
C LYS A 4 -57.46 20.14 7.48
N LYS A 5 -56.40 19.95 6.65
CA LYS A 5 -56.50 19.16 5.41
C LYS A 5 -55.21 18.36 5.14
N LYS A 6 -55.28 17.04 5.34
CA LYS A 6 -54.36 16.04 4.77
C LYS A 6 -54.51 16.05 3.24
N LYS A 7 -53.41 16.08 2.49
CA LYS A 7 -53.37 15.58 1.10
C LYS A 7 -52.26 14.56 0.92
N LYS A 8 -52.65 13.51 0.19
CA LYS A 8 -52.02 12.20 0.05
C LYS A 8 -50.74 12.24 -0.78
N THR A 9 -49.86 11.33 -0.40
CA THR A 9 -48.68 10.82 -1.11
C THR A 9 -48.96 10.41 -2.56
N LYS A 10 -48.05 10.78 -3.48
CA LYS A 10 -47.70 10.01 -4.67
C LYS A 10 -46.17 9.89 -4.75
N LYS A 11 -45.64 8.74 -4.33
CA LYS A 11 -44.26 8.31 -4.55
C LYS A 11 -44.06 8.12 -6.06
N ASN A 12 -43.17 8.91 -6.66
CA ASN A 12 -42.77 8.75 -8.06
C ASN A 12 -41.77 7.58 -8.16
N LYS A 13 -42.21 6.45 -8.72
CA LYS A 13 -41.46 5.18 -8.93
C LYS A 13 -40.47 5.21 -10.11
N ASN A 14 -40.07 6.39 -10.61
CA ASN A 14 -39.31 6.49 -11.86
C ASN A 14 -37.83 6.92 -11.72
N GLN A 15 -37.29 6.99 -10.50
CA GLN A 15 -35.87 7.35 -10.31
C GLN A 15 -34.93 6.16 -10.06
N THR A 16 -35.47 4.95 -9.85
CA THR A 16 -34.68 3.76 -9.49
C THR A 16 -34.26 2.86 -10.67
N LYS A 17 -34.54 3.23 -11.92
CA LYS A 17 -34.17 2.41 -13.10
C LYS A 17 -32.99 2.94 -13.94
N ARG A 18 -32.40 4.09 -13.60
CA ARG A 18 -31.23 4.64 -14.33
C ARG A 18 -29.87 4.42 -13.66
N ASN A 19 -29.83 3.98 -12.41
CA ASN A 19 -28.59 3.73 -11.66
C ASN A 19 -28.12 2.26 -11.64
N GLN A 20 -28.66 1.39 -12.51
CA GLN A 20 -28.27 -0.03 -12.59
C GLN A 20 -27.50 -0.38 -13.89
N LYS A 21 -27.09 0.61 -14.70
CA LYS A 21 -26.28 0.39 -15.90
C LYS A 21 -25.04 1.27 -15.89
N ARG A 22 -24.09 0.99 -15.00
CA ARG A 22 -22.68 1.42 -15.02
C ARG A 22 -22.05 0.91 -13.73
N ASN A 23 -21.55 -0.33 -13.78
CA ASN A 23 -20.49 -0.92 -12.95
C ASN A 23 -20.52 -2.44 -13.12
N THR A 24 -20.33 -2.88 -14.35
CA THR A 24 -19.90 -4.26 -14.65
C THR A 24 -18.73 -4.18 -15.64
N THR A 25 -17.71 -3.41 -15.30
CA THR A 25 -16.38 -3.66 -15.84
C THR A 25 -15.89 -4.90 -15.13
N LYS A 26 -16.12 -6.05 -15.76
CA LYS A 26 -15.43 -7.30 -15.44
C LYS A 26 -13.94 -6.96 -15.34
N ASN A 27 -13.35 -7.04 -14.15
CA ASN A 27 -11.92 -7.24 -14.01
C ASN A 27 -11.62 -8.58 -14.69
N LYS A 28 -11.36 -8.54 -15.99
CA LYS A 28 -10.78 -9.65 -16.72
C LYS A 28 -9.42 -9.85 -16.05
N LYS A 29 -9.30 -10.87 -15.20
CA LYS A 29 -8.00 -11.40 -14.78
C LYS A 29 -7.17 -11.51 -16.06
N LYS A 30 -6.12 -10.68 -16.19
CA LYS A 30 -5.22 -10.73 -17.34
C LYS A 30 -4.72 -12.17 -17.43
N ASN A 31 -4.74 -12.74 -18.62
CA ASN A 31 -4.35 -14.13 -18.82
C ASN A 31 -2.87 -14.25 -18.41
N PRO A 32 -2.50 -15.07 -17.40
CA PRO A 32 -1.13 -15.15 -16.91
C PRO A 32 -0.13 -15.46 -18.03
N LYS A 33 -0.57 -16.16 -19.10
CA LYS A 33 0.24 -16.43 -20.31
C LYS A 33 0.74 -15.20 -21.07
N GLN A 34 0.17 -14.02 -20.81
CA GLN A 34 0.57 -12.74 -21.43
C GLN A 34 1.48 -11.90 -20.54
N ASP A 35 1.67 -12.29 -19.28
CA ASP A 35 2.60 -11.63 -18.37
C ASP A 35 4.06 -11.95 -18.77
N PRO A 36 4.89 -10.93 -19.04
CA PRO A 36 6.32 -11.13 -19.29
C PRO A 36 7.02 -11.93 -18.19
N LEU A 37 6.66 -11.74 -16.91
CA LEU A 37 7.21 -12.52 -15.78
C LEU A 37 6.86 -14.00 -15.89
N PHE A 38 5.60 -14.30 -16.26
CA PHE A 38 5.14 -15.67 -16.47
C PHE A 38 5.83 -16.30 -17.69
N LYS A 39 6.08 -15.57 -18.77
CA LYS A 39 6.83 -16.10 -19.93
C LYS A 39 8.27 -16.43 -19.56
N ILE A 40 8.96 -15.52 -18.85
CA ILE A 40 10.35 -15.71 -18.39
C ILE A 40 10.44 -16.91 -17.44
N GLN A 41 9.50 -17.05 -16.50
CA GLN A 41 9.45 -18.22 -15.60
C GLN A 41 9.18 -19.53 -16.35
N ASN A 42 8.28 -19.54 -17.33
CA ASN A 42 7.90 -20.78 -18.04
C ASN A 42 8.91 -21.20 -19.12
N GLU A 43 9.68 -20.28 -19.70
CA GLU A 43 10.79 -20.65 -20.59
C GLU A 43 11.91 -21.39 -19.83
N LYS A 44 12.10 -21.11 -18.54
CA LYS A 44 13.09 -21.80 -17.69
C LYS A 44 12.68 -23.20 -17.21
N LEU A 45 11.39 -23.46 -17.01
CA LEU A 45 10.90 -24.82 -16.68
C LEU A 45 11.21 -25.85 -17.78
N LYS A 46 11.50 -25.41 -19.00
CA LYS A 46 11.90 -26.28 -20.11
C LYS A 46 13.35 -26.75 -20.03
N ASN A 47 14.21 -26.15 -19.19
CA ASN A 47 15.60 -26.54 -19.07
C ASN A 47 16.14 -26.46 -17.63
N PRO A 48 15.85 -27.46 -16.78
CA PRO A 48 16.14 -27.44 -15.34
C PRO A 48 17.64 -27.47 -14.96
N LYS A 49 18.56 -27.46 -15.93
CA LYS A 49 20.02 -27.41 -15.69
C LYS A 49 20.60 -26.00 -15.79
N ASP A 50 19.83 -25.02 -16.24
CA ASP A 50 20.28 -23.62 -16.30
C ASP A 50 19.96 -22.91 -14.97
N ASN A 51 20.88 -23.05 -14.02
CA ASN A 51 20.81 -22.42 -12.71
C ASN A 51 21.29 -20.96 -12.71
N SER A 52 21.25 -20.27 -13.87
CA SER A 52 21.56 -18.84 -13.94
C SER A 52 20.56 -18.06 -13.10
N LEU A 53 21.02 -17.55 -11.96
CA LEU A 53 20.30 -16.55 -11.18
C LEU A 53 19.89 -15.43 -12.14
N ILE A 54 18.57 -15.18 -12.26
CA ILE A 54 18.10 -14.01 -12.99
C ILE A 54 18.66 -12.81 -12.23
N THR A 55 19.67 -12.17 -12.81
CA THR A 55 20.25 -10.99 -12.20
C THR A 55 19.23 -9.87 -12.23
N LEU A 56 19.21 -9.03 -11.19
CA LEU A 56 18.43 -7.80 -11.18
C LEU A 56 18.72 -6.95 -12.43
N LYS A 57 19.95 -7.01 -12.96
CA LYS A 57 20.34 -6.37 -14.23
C LYS A 57 19.53 -6.90 -15.41
N SER A 58 19.44 -8.23 -15.58
CA SER A 58 18.63 -8.83 -16.65
C SER A 58 17.15 -8.56 -16.50
N LEU A 59 16.64 -8.56 -15.26
CA LEU A 59 15.25 -8.29 -14.95
C LEU A 59 14.88 -6.85 -15.30
N TRP A 60 15.72 -5.89 -14.86
CA TRP A 60 15.58 -4.48 -15.21
C TRP A 60 15.71 -4.25 -16.71
N ALA A 61 16.71 -4.84 -17.38
CA ALA A 61 16.86 -4.70 -18.83
C ALA A 61 15.63 -5.22 -19.61
N THR A 62 14.91 -6.21 -19.06
CA THR A 62 13.73 -6.79 -19.69
C THR A 62 12.45 -6.00 -19.37
N MET A 63 12.29 -5.55 -18.13
CA MET A 63 11.04 -4.93 -17.66
C MET A 63 11.07 -3.40 -17.69
N GLY A 64 12.23 -2.79 -17.51
CA GLY A 64 12.40 -1.35 -17.41
C GLY A 64 11.38 -0.71 -16.46
N GLU A 65 10.70 0.32 -16.95
CA GLU A 65 9.65 1.04 -16.24
C GLU A 65 8.46 0.17 -15.80
N GLN A 66 8.16 -0.92 -16.53
CA GLN A 66 7.07 -1.84 -16.19
C GLN A 66 7.29 -2.49 -14.82
N TRP A 67 8.54 -2.56 -14.34
CA TRP A 67 8.87 -2.98 -12.98
C TRP A 67 8.12 -2.14 -11.94
N TYR A 68 8.25 -0.82 -12.02
CA TYR A 68 7.61 0.10 -11.08
C TYR A 68 6.11 0.20 -11.29
N VAL A 69 5.64 0.14 -12.54
CA VAL A 69 4.19 0.11 -12.84
C VAL A 69 3.51 -1.13 -12.24
N ASN A 70 4.14 -2.29 -12.34
CA ASN A 70 3.62 -3.53 -11.74
C ASN A 70 3.62 -3.46 -10.21
N SER A 71 4.70 -2.98 -9.60
CA SER A 71 4.80 -2.82 -8.15
C SER A 71 3.74 -1.86 -7.61
N SER A 72 3.60 -0.67 -8.23
CA SER A 72 2.57 0.30 -7.87
C SER A 72 1.16 -0.29 -8.04
N SER A 73 0.91 -1.03 -9.13
CA SER A 73 -0.37 -1.69 -9.35
C SER A 73 -0.70 -2.72 -8.27
N TYR A 74 0.28 -3.50 -7.82
CA TYR A 74 0.11 -4.47 -6.74
C TYR A 74 -0.26 -3.77 -5.42
N TRP A 75 0.53 -2.78 -5.02
CA TRP A 75 0.28 -2.01 -3.81
C TRP A 75 -1.03 -1.22 -3.87
N HIS A 76 -1.50 -0.81 -5.05
CA HIS A 76 -2.77 -0.11 -5.19
C HIS A 76 -3.99 -1.05 -5.17
N ASN A 77 -3.94 -2.13 -5.97
CA ASN A 77 -5.12 -2.94 -6.26
C ASN A 77 -5.26 -4.17 -5.35
N ASP A 78 -4.14 -4.77 -4.96
CA ASP A 78 -4.15 -6.13 -4.40
C ASP A 78 -4.01 -6.14 -2.88
N MET A 79 -3.39 -5.10 -2.31
CA MET A 79 -3.14 -5.02 -0.86
C MET A 79 -4.26 -4.30 -0.11
N SER A 80 -4.41 -4.56 1.18
CA SER A 80 -5.27 -3.81 2.10
C SER A 80 -4.49 -2.78 2.91
N ALA A 81 -5.14 -1.72 3.39
CA ALA A 81 -4.53 -0.69 4.23
C ALA A 81 -4.56 -1.10 5.71
N ASP A 82 -3.97 -2.26 6.02
CA ASP A 82 -3.86 -2.88 7.34
C ASP A 82 -2.57 -3.71 7.43
N ASN A 83 -2.30 -4.31 8.59
CA ASN A 83 -1.11 -5.15 8.78
C ASN A 83 -1.10 -6.34 7.81
N HIS A 84 -2.26 -6.90 7.47
CA HIS A 84 -2.41 -8.00 6.52
C HIS A 84 -1.82 -7.63 5.16
N GLY A 85 -2.17 -6.46 4.64
CA GLY A 85 -1.65 -5.96 3.38
C GLY A 85 -0.16 -5.66 3.46
N MET A 86 0.32 -5.02 4.53
CA MET A 86 1.74 -4.65 4.65
C MET A 86 2.66 -5.87 4.77
N LEU A 87 2.19 -6.93 5.42
CA LEU A 87 2.97 -8.14 5.69
C LEU A 87 2.63 -9.29 4.73
N GLY A 88 1.88 -9.03 3.66
CA GLY A 88 1.54 -10.04 2.66
C GLY A 88 0.80 -11.26 3.24
N GLY A 89 -0.02 -11.05 4.26
CA GLY A 89 -0.75 -12.10 4.98
C GLY A 89 0.01 -12.77 6.12
N LEU A 90 1.20 -12.29 6.46
CA LEU A 90 2.04 -12.84 7.55
C LEU A 90 1.94 -12.00 8.83
N GLU A 91 0.73 -11.55 9.21
CA GLU A 91 0.54 -10.63 10.36
C GLU A 91 1.11 -11.16 11.67
N TYR A 92 1.16 -12.47 11.84
CA TYR A 92 1.72 -13.14 13.02
C TYR A 92 3.21 -12.86 13.24
N VAL A 93 3.95 -12.34 12.24
CA VAL A 93 5.34 -11.94 12.41
C VAL A 93 5.50 -10.49 12.88
N SER A 94 4.42 -9.72 12.95
CA SER A 94 4.51 -8.27 13.23
C SER A 94 5.16 -7.98 14.57
N ASP A 95 4.79 -8.71 15.63
CA ASP A 95 5.25 -8.40 16.99
C ASP A 95 6.76 -8.65 17.12
N VAL A 96 7.24 -9.82 16.67
CA VAL A 96 8.67 -10.15 16.69
C VAL A 96 9.52 -9.23 15.81
N ASP A 97 8.99 -8.77 14.67
CA ASP A 97 9.66 -7.80 13.80
C ASP A 97 9.79 -6.42 14.48
N LEU A 98 8.73 -5.95 15.15
CA LEU A 98 8.74 -4.66 15.84
C LEU A 98 9.61 -4.69 17.10
N GLU A 99 9.54 -5.76 17.89
CA GLU A 99 10.37 -5.97 19.08
C GLU A 99 11.86 -5.99 18.70
N GLY A 100 12.24 -6.77 17.69
CA GLY A 100 13.63 -6.85 17.22
C GLY A 100 14.13 -5.51 16.67
N THR A 101 13.27 -4.76 15.97
CA THR A 101 13.61 -3.42 15.46
C THR A 101 13.80 -2.43 16.61
N GLU A 102 12.92 -2.44 17.61
CA GLU A 102 13.03 -1.58 18.79
C GLU A 102 14.30 -1.87 19.60
N GLU A 103 14.60 -3.15 19.84
CA GLU A 103 15.83 -3.58 20.54
C GLU A 103 17.08 -3.12 19.77
N TYR A 104 17.12 -3.38 18.47
CA TYR A 104 18.26 -3.01 17.64
C TYR A 104 18.49 -1.50 17.61
N LEU A 105 17.45 -0.70 17.35
CA LEU A 105 17.59 0.76 17.26
C LEU A 105 17.85 1.43 18.62
N SER A 106 17.35 0.86 19.71
CA SER A 106 17.63 1.36 21.07
C SER A 106 19.08 1.13 21.49
N GLY A 107 19.74 0.11 20.92
CA GLY A 107 21.16 -0.17 21.14
C GLY A 107 22.11 0.77 20.38
N ILE A 108 21.60 1.56 19.43
CA ILE A 108 22.41 2.52 18.65
C ILE A 108 22.67 3.76 19.49
N GLN A 109 23.94 4.18 19.56
CA GLN A 109 24.32 5.47 20.14
C GLN A 109 24.04 6.59 19.14
N TRP A 110 22.83 7.15 19.20
CA TRP A 110 22.45 8.33 18.44
C TRP A 110 23.22 9.55 18.95
N ASN A 111 23.65 10.42 18.04
CA ASN A 111 24.14 11.72 18.46
C ASN A 111 22.97 12.56 18.99
N SER A 112 23.23 13.47 19.93
CA SER A 112 22.17 14.28 20.55
C SER A 112 21.44 15.22 19.58
N SER A 113 21.97 15.38 18.36
CA SER A 113 21.34 16.15 17.27
C SER A 113 20.39 15.32 16.40
N GLN A 114 20.37 13.99 16.52
CA GLN A 114 19.53 13.09 15.75
C GLN A 114 18.16 12.93 16.41
N THR A 115 17.35 13.98 16.34
CA THR A 115 16.01 14.02 16.93
C THR A 115 14.90 13.63 15.97
N ARG A 116 15.23 13.42 14.69
CA ARG A 116 14.26 13.20 13.61
C ARG A 116 14.62 12.01 12.73
N SER A 117 13.61 11.25 12.33
CA SER A 117 13.73 10.13 11.39
C SER A 117 12.82 10.28 10.18
N LEU A 118 13.06 9.45 9.15
CA LEU A 118 12.22 9.29 7.96
C LEU A 118 11.94 7.80 7.77
N ASP A 119 10.66 7.42 7.72
CA ASP A 119 10.20 6.07 7.38
C ASP A 119 9.93 5.99 5.87
N CYS A 120 10.79 5.26 5.14
CA CYS A 120 10.73 5.11 3.68
C CYS A 120 9.97 3.85 3.29
N GLY A 121 8.89 4.00 2.51
CA GLY A 121 7.96 2.88 2.28
C GLY A 121 7.16 2.58 3.55
N ALA A 122 6.75 3.64 4.25
CA ALA A 122 6.13 3.54 5.58
C ALA A 122 4.81 2.76 5.57
N GLY A 123 4.17 2.63 4.40
CA GLY A 123 2.84 2.05 4.27
C GLY A 123 1.87 2.76 5.20
N ILE A 124 1.19 1.97 6.04
CA ILE A 124 0.24 2.48 7.03
C ILE A 124 0.89 2.98 8.34
N GLY A 125 2.22 3.15 8.36
CA GLY A 125 2.97 3.63 9.51
C GLY A 125 3.15 2.60 10.63
N ARG A 126 3.19 1.30 10.31
CA ARG A 126 3.29 0.22 11.32
C ARG A 126 4.56 0.35 12.18
N VAL A 127 5.72 0.53 11.52
CA VAL A 127 7.01 0.68 12.20
C VAL A 127 7.09 2.05 12.88
N THR A 128 6.69 3.11 12.19
CA THR A 128 6.65 4.46 12.78
C THR A 128 5.87 4.49 14.09
N LYS A 129 4.64 3.98 14.09
CA LYS A 129 3.74 4.02 15.25
C LYS A 129 4.34 3.36 16.50
N VAL A 130 4.95 2.19 16.33
CA VAL A 130 5.38 1.36 17.47
C VAL A 130 6.82 1.64 17.87
N VAL A 131 7.70 1.95 16.90
CA VAL A 131 9.15 2.04 17.14
C VAL A 131 9.64 3.47 17.00
N LEU A 132 9.55 4.06 15.80
CA LEU A 132 10.22 5.34 15.52
C LEU A 132 9.66 6.50 16.36
N SER A 133 8.35 6.51 16.63
CA SER A 133 7.72 7.52 17.49
C SER A 133 8.23 7.49 18.94
N LYS A 134 8.78 6.37 19.42
CA LYS A 134 9.38 6.28 20.78
C LYS A 134 10.81 6.82 20.82
N LEU A 135 11.54 6.65 19.71
CA LEU A 135 12.98 6.93 19.63
C LEU A 135 13.29 8.35 19.15
N PHE A 136 12.40 8.94 18.35
CA PHE A 136 12.61 10.25 17.74
C PHE A 136 11.52 11.23 18.20
N ASP A 137 11.89 12.51 18.26
CA ASP A 137 10.96 13.60 18.55
C ASP A 137 9.96 13.75 17.41
N LYS A 138 10.47 13.69 16.18
CA LYS A 138 9.71 13.87 14.94
C LYS A 138 9.99 12.77 13.94
N VAL A 139 8.97 12.36 13.20
CA VAL A 139 9.08 11.37 12.14
C VAL A 139 8.42 11.91 10.88
N ASP A 140 9.16 11.87 9.79
CA ASP A 140 8.60 12.01 8.46
C ASP A 140 8.24 10.63 7.91
N ILE A 141 7.20 10.56 7.10
CA ILE A 141 6.86 9.32 6.40
C ILE A 141 6.82 9.57 4.89
N GLN A 142 7.25 8.57 4.14
CA GLN A 142 7.22 8.57 2.70
C GLN A 142 6.68 7.25 2.17
N ASP A 143 5.73 7.32 1.24
CA ASP A 143 5.22 6.15 0.52
C ASP A 143 4.74 6.54 -0.88
N VAL A 144 4.50 5.53 -1.72
CA VAL A 144 4.04 5.67 -3.11
C VAL A 144 2.52 5.58 -3.21
N GLU A 145 1.84 5.09 -2.18
CA GLU A 145 0.39 4.85 -2.18
C GLU A 145 -0.35 5.74 -1.16
N GLN A 146 -1.21 6.63 -1.69
CA GLN A 146 -1.93 7.63 -0.90
C GLN A 146 -2.82 7.02 0.19
N ARG A 147 -3.54 5.92 -0.12
CA ARG A 147 -4.45 5.31 0.86
C ARG A 147 -3.71 4.76 2.09
N PHE A 148 -2.44 4.40 1.93
CA PHE A 148 -1.60 3.97 3.04
C PHE A 148 -1.14 5.15 3.88
N LEU A 149 -0.71 6.24 3.24
CA LEU A 149 -0.35 7.47 3.96
C LEU A 149 -1.53 8.09 4.71
N ASP A 150 -2.74 8.02 4.16
CA ASP A 150 -3.94 8.46 4.86
C ASP A 150 -4.19 7.59 6.10
N LYS A 151 -4.01 6.27 5.98
CA LYS A 151 -4.12 5.36 7.14
C LYS A 151 -3.00 5.60 8.16
N ALA A 152 -1.80 5.93 7.71
CA ALA A 152 -0.67 6.26 8.58
C ALA A 152 -0.96 7.49 9.43
N LYS A 153 -1.58 8.54 8.87
CA LYS A 153 -2.01 9.73 9.62
C LYS A 153 -3.03 9.42 10.72
N GLU A 154 -3.88 8.40 10.54
CA GLU A 154 -4.79 7.93 11.59
C GLU A 154 -4.07 7.13 12.68
N ASN A 155 -2.99 6.43 12.30
CA ASN A 155 -2.30 5.47 13.15
C ASN A 155 -1.19 6.09 14.02
N ILE A 156 -0.53 7.13 13.51
CA ILE A 156 0.63 7.78 14.12
C ILE A 156 0.15 8.97 14.94
N ASP A 157 0.78 9.17 16.11
CA ASP A 157 0.54 10.36 16.93
C ASP A 157 0.82 11.65 16.12
N PRO A 158 -0.16 12.56 15.97
CA PRO A 158 0.03 13.83 15.27
C PRO A 158 1.15 14.70 15.85
N GLU A 159 1.49 14.55 17.13
CA GLU A 159 2.61 15.29 17.71
C GLU A 159 3.97 14.77 17.22
N LYS A 160 4.03 13.49 16.84
CA LYS A 160 5.24 12.82 16.31
C LYS A 160 5.36 12.96 14.80
N LEU A 161 4.25 12.94 14.07
CA LEU A 161 4.25 13.02 12.61
C LEU A 161 4.51 14.46 12.12
N GLU A 162 5.60 14.67 11.38
CA GLU A 162 6.00 16.01 10.94
C GLU A 162 5.69 16.25 9.45
N GLN A 163 6.28 15.49 8.54
CA GLN A 163 6.00 15.59 7.10
C GLN A 163 5.52 14.26 6.51
N VAL A 164 4.63 14.36 5.53
CA VAL A 164 4.09 13.22 4.78
C VAL A 164 4.37 13.43 3.30
N PHE A 165 5.20 12.58 2.72
CA PHE A 165 5.60 12.65 1.32
C PHE A 165 4.93 11.55 0.51
N LEU A 166 3.98 11.92 -0.36
CA LEU A 166 3.55 11.03 -1.44
C LEU A 166 4.60 11.08 -2.55
N LEU A 167 5.29 9.96 -2.77
CA LEU A 167 6.15 9.80 -3.93
C LEU A 167 5.27 9.65 -5.17
N TRP A 168 5.16 10.74 -5.91
CA TRP A 168 4.55 10.70 -7.22
C TRP A 168 5.52 10.05 -8.19
N PHE A 169 5.26 8.80 -8.59
CA PHE A 169 5.73 8.33 -9.89
C PHE A 169 4.99 9.19 -10.92
N ALA A 170 5.58 10.32 -11.28
CA ALA A 170 5.13 11.16 -12.37
C ALA A 170 4.90 10.24 -13.57
N LYS A 171 3.66 10.25 -14.10
CA LYS A 171 3.27 9.76 -15.42
C LYS A 171 4.44 9.17 -16.24
N LEU A 172 4.70 7.88 -16.06
CA LEU A 172 5.38 7.08 -17.07
C LEU A 172 4.31 6.61 -18.05
#